data_AF-A0A645INS8-F1
#
_entry.id   AF-A0A645INS8-F1
#
_cell.length_a   1.000
_cell.length_b   1.000
_cell.length_c   1.000
_cell.angle_alpha   90.00
_cell.angle_beta   90.00
_cell.angle_gamma   90.00
#
_symmetry.space_group_name_H-M   'P 1'
#
loop_
_entity.id
_entity.type
_entity.pdbx_description
1 polymer ?
#
loop_
_entity_poly.entity_id
_entity_poly.type
_entity_poly.pdbx_seq_one_letter_code
_entity_poly.pdbx_strand_id
1 'polypeptide(L)'
;MDITLLKRAVKKGYDIIGLDNRINFQFDTTNDSLTLKQQAEQMISIFENNQLNDLIRARLELPLIDSLKDAYYEQDLDLIEHISVKLYTDSLNYGNIERELLFERNFKWMEHIPSIIHEQPSFIAVGVRHLPGENGLIDLLRKEGFIVEPL
;
A
#
# COMPACT_ATOMS: atom_id res chain seq x y z
N MET A 1 2.68 -6.02 6.91
CA MET A 1 3.80 -6.94 6.62
C MET A 1 3.29 -8.38 6.62
N ASP A 2 3.65 -9.18 5.62
CA ASP A 2 3.30 -10.61 5.57
C ASP A 2 4.06 -11.37 6.67
N ILE A 3 3.30 -11.97 7.60
CA ILE A 3 3.86 -12.64 8.79
C ILE A 3 4.61 -13.93 8.41
N THR A 4 4.20 -14.59 7.33
CA THR A 4 4.81 -15.85 6.88
C THR A 4 6.20 -15.60 6.31
N LEU A 5 6.33 -14.61 5.42
CA LEU A 5 7.61 -14.20 4.85
C LEU A 5 8.57 -13.70 5.94
N LEU A 6 8.07 -12.89 6.88
CA LEU A 6 8.87 -12.41 8.01
C LEU A 6 9.41 -13.56 8.87
N LYS A 7 8.54 -14.49 9.29
CA LYS A 7 8.96 -15.65 10.10
C LYS A 7 10.02 -16.49 9.38
N ARG A 8 9.88 -16.63 8.06
CA ARG A 8 10.85 -17.36 7.23
C ARG A 8 12.20 -16.63 7.17
N ALA A 9 12.19 -15.30 7.02
CA ALA A 9 13.40 -14.48 7.04
C ALA A 9 14.13 -14.57 8.38
N VAL A 10 13.41 -14.44 9.51
CA VAL A 10 13.97 -14.61 10.86
C VAL A 10 14.59 -15.99 11.04
N LYS A 11 13.87 -17.06 10.66
CA LYS A 11 14.37 -18.44 10.78
C LYS A 11 15.65 -18.68 9.97
N LYS A 12 15.80 -18.00 8.84
CA LYS A 12 16.97 -18.08 7.96
C LYS A 12 18.11 -17.14 8.36
N GLY A 13 17.89 -16.26 9.34
CA GLY A 13 18.89 -15.28 9.78
C GLY A 13 19.17 -14.18 8.76
N TYR A 14 18.19 -13.83 7.92
CA TYR A 14 18.33 -12.68 7.01
C TYR A 14 18.18 -11.35 7.76
N ASP A 15 18.87 -10.33 7.27
CA ASP A 15 18.64 -8.95 7.70
C ASP A 15 17.23 -8.50 7.29
N ILE A 16 16.50 -7.92 8.24
CA ILE A 16 15.11 -7.49 8.05
C ILE A 16 15.07 -5.97 8.09
N ILE A 17 14.71 -5.38 6.96
CA ILE A 17 14.57 -3.93 6.81
C ILE A 17 13.09 -3.61 6.58
N GLY A 18 12.51 -2.82 7.50
CA GLY A 18 11.17 -2.26 7.30
C GLY A 18 11.24 -1.00 6.45
N LEU A 19 10.65 -1.02 5.24
CA LEU A 19 10.67 0.13 4.34
C LEU A 19 9.98 1.36 4.95
N ASP A 20 8.83 1.18 5.61
CA ASP A 20 8.13 2.28 6.31
C ASP A 20 8.98 2.87 7.46
N ASN A 21 9.74 2.03 8.17
CA ASN A 21 10.64 2.50 9.23
C ASN A 21 11.76 3.42 8.68
N ARG A 22 12.23 3.17 7.45
CA ARG A 22 13.30 3.99 6.83
C ARG A 22 12.85 5.41 6.51
N ILE A 23 11.56 5.57 6.20
CA ILE A 23 10.98 6.84 5.79
C ILE A 23 10.21 7.51 6.94
N ASN A 24 10.37 7.01 8.18
CA ASN A 24 9.62 7.41 9.37
C ASN A 24 8.11 7.43 9.13
N PHE A 25 7.61 6.55 8.26
CA PHE A 25 6.20 6.46 7.99
C PHE A 25 5.54 5.71 9.14
N GLN A 26 4.88 6.47 10.01
CA GLN A 26 3.85 5.94 10.88
C GLN A 26 2.53 6.05 10.16
N PHE A 27 1.81 4.93 10.05
CA PHE A 27 0.39 4.99 9.78
C PHE A 27 -0.22 5.73 10.95
N ASP A 28 -0.61 6.96 10.69
CA ASP A 28 -1.03 7.89 11.70
C ASP A 28 -2.39 7.46 12.26
N THR A 29 -2.38 6.54 13.22
CA THR A 29 -3.59 6.18 13.97
C THR A 29 -3.95 7.25 15.00
N THR A 30 -3.08 8.25 15.19
CA THR A 30 -3.15 9.28 16.23
C THR A 30 -2.61 10.57 15.65
N ASN A 31 -3.39 11.20 14.77
CA ASN A 31 -2.95 12.41 14.10
C ASN A 31 -2.55 13.45 15.13
N ASP A 32 -1.24 13.64 15.31
CA ASP A 32 -0.66 14.55 16.31
C ASP A 32 -0.98 16.02 15.98
N SER A 33 -1.56 16.26 14.80
CA SER A 33 -2.15 17.54 14.40
C SER A 33 -3.64 17.70 14.80
N LEU A 34 -4.30 16.62 15.24
CA LEU A 34 -5.67 16.61 15.75
C LEU A 34 -5.67 16.47 17.28
N THR A 35 -6.45 17.30 17.96
CA THR A 35 -6.68 17.13 19.41
C THR A 35 -7.37 15.79 19.68
N LEU A 36 -7.14 15.20 20.87
CA LEU A 36 -7.82 13.96 21.30
C LEU A 36 -9.34 14.03 21.16
N LYS A 37 -9.92 15.22 21.30
CA LYS A 37 -11.35 15.46 21.07
C LYS A 37 -11.74 15.27 19.61
N GLN A 38 -10.97 15.84 18.68
CA GLN A 38 -11.21 15.67 17.24
C GLN A 38 -10.99 14.23 16.78
N GLN A 39 -10.01 13.53 17.36
CA GLN A 39 -9.80 12.10 17.12
C GLN A 39 -11.01 11.27 17.61
N ALA A 40 -11.50 11.55 18.82
CA ALA A 40 -12.68 10.89 19.37
C ALA A 40 -13.95 11.20 18.55
N GLU A 41 -14.15 12.44 18.11
CA GLU A 41 -15.26 12.85 17.25
C GLU A 41 -15.21 12.17 15.88
N GLN A 42 -14.02 12.01 15.28
CA GLN A 42 -13.86 11.24 14.04
C GLN A 42 -14.22 9.77 14.23
N MET A 43 -13.70 9.13 15.28
CA MET A 43 -14.05 7.74 15.60
C MET A 43 -15.56 7.58 15.82
N ILE A 44 -16.17 8.45 16.63
CA ILE A 44 -17.61 8.44 16.88
C ILE A 44 -18.40 8.65 15.58
N SER A 45 -17.99 9.59 14.72
CA SER A 45 -18.65 9.85 13.43
C SER A 45 -18.59 8.66 12.46
N ILE A 46 -17.50 7.87 12.52
CA ILE A 46 -17.36 6.64 11.75
C ILE A 46 -18.39 5.60 12.24
N PHE A 47 -18.57 5.46 13.55
CA PHE A 47 -19.52 4.49 14.14
C PHE A 47 -21.00 4.92 14.03
N GLU A 48 -21.31 6.21 14.17
CA GLU A 48 -22.69 6.71 14.22
C GLU A 48 -23.36 6.81 12.84
N ASN A 49 -22.60 7.11 11.78
CA ASN A 49 -23.17 7.32 10.44
C ASN A 49 -23.05 6.11 9.50
N ASN A 50 -22.25 5.09 9.83
CA ASN A 50 -21.84 4.10 8.85
C ASN A 50 -22.21 2.64 9.09
N GLN A 51 -22.98 2.21 10.10
CA GLN A 51 -23.29 0.76 10.18
C GLN A 51 -23.98 0.21 8.91
N LEU A 52 -24.91 0.95 8.31
CA LEU A 52 -25.54 0.55 7.05
C LEU A 52 -24.64 0.84 5.83
N ASN A 53 -23.95 1.98 5.82
CA ASN A 53 -23.07 2.36 4.71
C ASN A 53 -21.80 1.50 4.64
N ASP A 54 -21.25 1.05 5.76
CA ASP A 54 -20.11 0.14 5.84
C ASP A 54 -20.53 -1.27 5.47
N LEU A 55 -21.73 -1.71 5.83
CA LEU A 55 -22.27 -2.98 5.33
C LEU A 55 -22.52 -2.94 3.82
N ILE A 56 -22.99 -1.81 3.28
CA ILE A 56 -23.17 -1.60 1.84
C ILE A 56 -21.83 -1.48 1.13
N ARG A 57 -20.87 -0.72 1.68
CA ARG A 57 -19.50 -0.60 1.15
C ARG A 57 -18.79 -1.93 1.16
N ALA A 58 -18.78 -2.65 2.28
CA ALA A 58 -18.25 -4.01 2.33
C ALA A 58 -18.90 -4.89 1.27
N ARG A 59 -20.23 -4.81 1.08
CA ARG A 59 -20.92 -5.56 0.03
C ARG A 59 -20.51 -5.16 -1.39
N LEU A 60 -20.26 -3.87 -1.66
CA LEU A 60 -19.87 -3.35 -2.97
C LEU A 60 -18.38 -3.52 -3.27
N GLU A 61 -17.54 -3.50 -2.25
CA GLU A 61 -16.09 -3.69 -2.33
C GLU A 61 -15.74 -5.17 -2.43
N LEU A 62 -16.54 -6.09 -1.88
CA LEU A 62 -16.29 -7.54 -1.99
C LEU A 62 -16.06 -8.00 -3.46
N PRO A 63 -16.93 -7.66 -4.43
CA PRO A 63 -16.67 -7.96 -5.84
C PRO A 63 -15.38 -7.32 -6.40
N LEU A 64 -15.03 -6.12 -5.96
CA LEU A 64 -13.80 -5.44 -6.38
C LEU A 64 -12.55 -6.09 -5.77
N ILE A 65 -12.65 -6.55 -4.52
CA ILE A 65 -11.59 -7.28 -3.83
C ILE A 65 -11.36 -8.64 -4.49
N ASP A 66 -12.43 -9.35 -4.84
CA ASP A 66 -12.34 -10.61 -5.60
C ASP A 66 -11.71 -10.36 -6.98
N SER A 67 -12.15 -9.30 -7.68
CA SER A 67 -11.57 -8.92 -8.98
C SER A 67 -10.09 -8.54 -8.85
N LEU A 68 -9.69 -7.85 -7.78
CA LEU A 68 -8.29 -7.48 -7.52
C LEU A 68 -7.43 -8.71 -7.25
N LYS A 69 -8.00 -9.68 -6.52
CA LYS A 69 -7.36 -10.96 -6.25
C LYS A 69 -7.18 -11.76 -7.54
N ASP A 70 -8.19 -11.82 -8.39
CA ASP A 70 -8.12 -12.52 -9.68
C ASP A 70 -7.09 -11.86 -10.59
N ALA A 71 -7.11 -10.52 -10.71
CA ALA A 71 -6.10 -9.76 -11.44
C ALA A 71 -4.67 -10.00 -10.91
N TYR A 72 -4.50 -10.13 -9.58
CA TYR A 72 -3.22 -10.50 -8.99
C TYR A 72 -2.74 -11.90 -9.41
N TYR A 73 -3.64 -12.90 -9.45
CA TYR A 73 -3.29 -14.25 -9.89
C TYR A 73 -3.02 -14.33 -11.40
N GLU A 74 -3.73 -13.52 -12.20
CA GLU A 74 -3.54 -13.40 -13.65
C GLU A 74 -2.37 -12.49 -14.02
N GLN A 75 -1.72 -11.85 -13.04
CA GLN A 75 -0.63 -10.89 -13.21
C GLN A 75 -1.00 -9.67 -14.07
N ASP A 76 -2.29 -9.28 -14.05
CA ASP A 76 -2.81 -8.16 -14.82
C ASP A 76 -2.62 -6.84 -14.05
N LEU A 77 -1.44 -6.22 -14.25
CA LEU A 77 -1.07 -4.95 -13.62
C LEU A 77 -1.99 -3.79 -14.03
N ASP A 78 -2.49 -3.78 -15.26
CA ASP A 78 -3.37 -2.73 -15.77
C ASP A 78 -4.74 -2.78 -15.08
N LEU A 79 -5.28 -4.00 -14.90
CA LEU A 79 -6.51 -4.22 -14.16
C LEU A 79 -6.35 -3.91 -12.66
N ILE A 80 -5.20 -4.25 -12.06
CA ILE A 80 -4.88 -3.86 -10.67
C ILE A 80 -4.89 -2.33 -10.53
N GLU A 81 -4.25 -1.60 -11.45
CA GLU A 81 -4.26 -0.14 -11.43
C GLU A 81 -5.68 0.41 -11.55
N HIS A 82 -6.45 -0.09 -12.53
CA HIS A 82 -7.82 0.34 -12.75
C HIS A 82 -8.72 0.13 -11.52
N ILE A 83 -8.66 -1.05 -10.91
CA ILE A 83 -9.42 -1.36 -9.69
C ILE A 83 -8.93 -0.48 -8.53
N SER A 84 -7.63 -0.28 -8.40
CA SER A 84 -7.05 0.60 -7.36
C SER A 84 -7.58 2.01 -7.50
N VAL A 85 -7.62 2.56 -8.72
CA VAL A 85 -8.21 3.87 -9.01
C VAL A 85 -9.65 3.95 -8.55
N LYS A 86 -10.45 2.93 -8.87
CA LYS A 86 -11.88 2.88 -8.54
C LYS A 86 -12.14 2.83 -7.03
N LEU A 87 -11.36 2.03 -6.30
CA LEU A 87 -11.41 1.95 -4.84
C LEU A 87 -11.18 3.33 -4.19
N TYR A 88 -10.31 4.16 -4.78
CA TYR A 88 -10.10 5.52 -4.31
C TYR A 88 -11.31 6.42 -4.62
N THR A 89 -11.74 6.51 -5.87
CA THR A 89 -12.76 7.49 -6.31
C THR A 89 -14.13 7.33 -5.65
N ASP A 90 -14.52 6.11 -5.26
CA ASP A 90 -15.83 5.85 -4.64
C ASP A 90 -15.86 6.15 -3.12
N SER A 91 -14.71 6.46 -2.52
CA SER A 91 -14.60 6.89 -1.12
C SER A 91 -14.72 8.41 -1.00
N LEU A 92 -15.84 8.88 -0.44
CA LEU A 92 -16.14 10.30 -0.19
C LEU A 92 -14.91 11.03 0.41
N ASN A 93 -14.26 11.92 -0.36
CA ASN A 93 -13.09 12.74 0.01
C ASN A 93 -11.78 12.03 0.46
N TYR A 94 -11.80 10.77 0.87
CA TYR A 94 -10.62 10.07 1.38
C TYR A 94 -9.76 9.40 0.29
N GLY A 95 -10.31 9.14 -0.88
CA GLY A 95 -9.62 8.41 -1.95
C GLY A 95 -8.41 9.09 -2.54
N ASN A 96 -8.49 10.41 -2.73
CA ASN A 96 -7.37 11.20 -3.24
C ASN A 96 -6.21 11.21 -2.24
N ILE A 97 -6.52 11.29 -0.95
CA ILE A 97 -5.54 11.25 0.14
C ILE A 97 -4.87 9.87 0.20
N GLU A 98 -5.64 8.78 0.14
CA GLU A 98 -5.07 7.42 0.20
C GLU A 98 -4.20 7.10 -1.02
N ARG A 99 -4.56 7.59 -2.22
CA ARG A 99 -3.72 7.48 -3.42
C ARG A 99 -2.43 8.28 -3.28
N GLU A 100 -2.53 9.52 -2.82
CA GLU A 100 -1.37 10.40 -2.63
C GLU A 100 -0.40 9.81 -1.60
N LEU A 101 -0.91 9.30 -0.48
CA LEU A 101 -0.12 8.59 0.53
C LEU A 101 0.56 7.33 -0.03
N LEU A 102 -0.11 6.58 -0.92
CA LEU A 102 0.49 5.40 -1.54
C LEU A 102 1.68 5.77 -2.44
N PHE A 103 1.53 6.79 -3.29
CA PHE A 103 2.60 7.20 -4.19
C PHE A 103 3.73 7.93 -3.45
N GLU A 104 3.42 8.76 -2.46
CA GLU A 104 4.43 9.40 -1.62
C GLU A 104 5.32 8.35 -0.92
N ARG A 105 4.73 7.25 -0.43
CA ARG A 105 5.48 6.12 0.12
C ARG A 105 6.39 5.47 -0.91
N ASN A 106 5.91 5.24 -2.13
CA ASN A 106 6.73 4.69 -3.20
C ASN A 106 7.96 5.56 -3.48
N PHE A 107 7.77 6.88 -3.62
CA PHE A 107 8.88 7.80 -3.85
C PHE A 107 9.90 7.79 -2.71
N LYS A 108 9.44 7.88 -1.47
CA LYS A 108 10.34 7.86 -0.31
C LYS A 108 11.06 6.51 -0.17
N TRP A 109 10.40 5.39 -0.44
CA TRP A 109 11.06 4.08 -0.46
C TRP A 109 12.14 4.00 -1.54
N MET A 110 11.90 4.61 -2.71
CA MET A 110 12.86 4.63 -3.82
C MET A 110 14.12 5.45 -3.53
N GLU A 111 14.11 6.35 -2.53
CA GLU A 111 15.34 6.98 -2.03
C GLU A 111 16.29 5.97 -1.35
N HIS A 112 15.80 4.79 -0.97
CA HIS A 112 16.56 3.78 -0.23
C HIS A 112 16.71 2.45 -0.97
N ILE A 113 15.68 2.02 -1.71
CA ILE A 113 15.64 0.70 -2.37
C ILE A 113 16.86 0.45 -3.28
N PRO A 114 17.27 1.38 -4.18
CA PRO A 114 18.42 1.14 -5.05
C PRO A 114 19.70 0.85 -4.28
N SER A 115 19.98 1.62 -3.22
CA SER A 115 21.16 1.39 -2.36
C SER A 115 21.12 0.02 -1.69
N ILE A 116 19.96 -0.42 -1.21
CA ILE A 116 19.78 -1.74 -0.57
C ILE A 116 20.07 -2.87 -1.59
N ILE A 117 19.55 -2.75 -2.81
CA ILE A 117 19.76 -3.73 -3.89
C ILE A 117 21.24 -3.77 -4.31
N HIS A 118 21.90 -2.60 -4.39
CA HIS A 118 23.33 -2.52 -4.74
C HIS A 118 24.26 -3.10 -3.67
N GLU A 119 23.90 -2.95 -2.40
CA GLU A 119 24.68 -3.50 -1.29
C GLU A 119 24.61 -5.03 -1.24
N GLN A 120 23.42 -5.62 -1.45
CA GLN A 120 23.25 -7.07 -1.44
C GLN A 120 22.01 -7.54 -2.22
N PRO A 121 22.02 -8.78 -2.77
CA PRO A 121 20.83 -9.40 -3.33
C PRO A 121 19.69 -9.41 -2.31
N SER A 122 18.60 -8.72 -2.66
CA SER A 122 17.54 -8.38 -1.72
C SER A 122 16.19 -8.92 -2.20
N PHE A 123 15.40 -9.43 -1.27
CA PHE A 123 14.00 -9.77 -1.50
C PHE A 123 13.12 -8.70 -0.87
N ILE A 124 12.36 -7.98 -1.69
CA ILE A 124 11.50 -6.87 -1.27
C ILE A 124 10.04 -7.31 -1.39
N ALA A 125 9.31 -7.28 -0.26
CA ALA A 125 7.91 -7.64 -0.20
C ALA A 125 7.04 -6.41 0.09
N VAL A 126 6.14 -6.08 -0.83
CA VAL A 126 5.22 -4.94 -0.77
C VAL A 126 3.80 -5.38 -1.15
N GLY A 127 2.80 -4.57 -0.83
CA GLY A 127 1.42 -4.81 -1.28
C GLY A 127 1.28 -4.57 -2.79
N VAL A 128 0.39 -5.32 -3.45
CA VAL A 128 0.26 -5.28 -4.93
C VAL A 128 -0.01 -3.88 -5.50
N ARG A 129 -0.78 -3.05 -4.77
CA ARG A 129 -1.14 -1.69 -5.19
C ARG A 129 0.07 -0.75 -5.30
N HIS A 130 1.22 -1.10 -4.74
CA HIS A 130 2.45 -0.34 -4.89
C HIS A 130 3.15 -0.58 -6.23
N LEU A 131 2.78 -1.61 -7.00
CA LEU A 131 3.51 -2.04 -8.18
C LEU A 131 3.15 -1.32 -9.48
N PRO A 132 1.85 -1.13 -9.85
CA PRO A 132 1.48 -0.66 -11.18
C PRO A 132 1.41 0.87 -11.30
N GLY A 133 1.33 1.36 -12.53
CA GLY A 133 1.23 2.78 -12.89
C GLY A 133 2.57 3.50 -12.94
N GLU A 134 2.58 4.74 -13.46
CA GLU A 134 3.80 5.54 -13.66
C GLU A 134 4.56 5.88 -12.36
N ASN A 135 3.82 5.90 -11.23
CA ASN A 135 4.32 6.11 -9.87
C ASN A 135 4.42 4.79 -9.07
N GLY A 136 4.19 3.66 -9.73
CA GLY A 136 4.38 2.32 -9.18
C GLY A 136 5.86 1.95 -9.12
N LEU A 137 6.21 1.08 -8.18
CA LEU A 137 7.59 0.66 -7.94
C LEU A 137 8.25 0.02 -9.16
N ILE A 138 7.49 -0.68 -10.00
CA ILE A 138 8.03 -1.29 -11.23
C ILE A 138 8.58 -0.21 -12.17
N ASP A 139 7.79 0.81 -12.45
CA ASP A 139 8.17 1.90 -13.36
C ASP A 139 9.24 2.80 -12.74
N LEU A 140 9.19 3.03 -11.43
CA LEU A 140 10.23 3.78 -10.73
C LEU A 140 11.58 3.05 -10.77
N LEU A 141 11.61 1.74 -10.55
CA LEU A 141 12.83 0.94 -10.69
C LEU A 141 13.38 0.99 -12.13
N ARG A 142 12.51 0.89 -13.14
CA ARG A 142 12.92 1.02 -14.55
C ARG A 142 13.53 2.39 -14.85
N LYS A 143 12.94 3.47 -14.30
CA LYS A 143 13.46 4.85 -14.43
C LYS A 143 14.83 5.01 -13.79
N GLU A 144 15.11 4.29 -12.70
CA GLU A 144 16.44 4.21 -12.06
C GLU A 144 17.43 3.29 -12.82
N GLY A 145 17.04 2.74 -13.97
CA GLY A 145 17.92 1.93 -14.83
C GLY A 145 17.94 0.44 -14.50
N PHE A 146 17.06 -0.04 -13.61
CA PHE A 146 16.92 -1.47 -13.35
C PHE A 146 16.17 -2.18 -14.48
N ILE A 147 16.60 -3.40 -14.78
CA ILE A 147 15.82 -4.34 -15.60
C ILE A 147 14.83 -5.04 -14.66
N VAL A 148 13.54 -4.89 -14.93
CA VAL A 148 12.46 -5.47 -14.13
C VAL A 148 11.68 -6.46 -14.99
N GLU A 149 11.80 -7.74 -14.67
CA GLU A 149 11.20 -8.87 -15.38
C GLU A 149 10.25 -9.64 -14.46
N PRO A 150 9.10 -10.10 -14.96
CA PRO A 150 8.26 -11.05 -14.22
C PRO A 150 8.99 -12.39 -14.07
N LEU A 151 8.74 -13.09 -12.95
CA LEU A 151 9.27 -14.43 -12.66
C LEU A 151 8.23 -15.51 -12.92
#